data_AF-A0AB73N389-F1
#
_entry.id   AF-A0AB73N389-F1
#
_cell.length_a   1.000
_cell.length_b   1.000
_cell.length_c   1.000
_cell.angle_alpha   90.00
_cell.angle_beta   90.00
_cell.angle_gamma   90.00
#
_symmetry.space_group_name_H-M   'P 1'
#
loop_
_entity.id
_entity.type
_entity.pdbx_description
1 polymer ?
#
loop_
_entity_poly.entity_id
_entity_poly.type
_entity_poly.pdbx_seq_one_letter_code
_entity_poly.pdbx_strand_id
1 'polypeptide(L)'
;MAIKGCIHDGWLLIRDAQKHFDPIFLCHMLGAPQMLNQYRMFAAGSTVNNLNKELVGKAIVSLPSKDEQREIGIVLDRLDSLITLHQRKYCGVVSWMLGVALVRLSSEK
;
A
#
# COMPACT_ATOMS: atom_id res chain seq x y z
N MET A 1 2.90 -4.97 -2.97
CA MET A 1 2.10 -3.81 -2.52
C MET A 1 2.89 -2.54 -2.81
N ALA A 2 2.39 -1.65 -3.67
CA ALA A 2 2.98 -0.32 -3.88
C ALA A 2 2.17 0.69 -3.07
N ILE A 3 2.79 1.32 -2.08
CA ILE A 3 2.12 2.32 -1.23
C ILE A 3 2.24 3.68 -1.93
N LYS A 4 1.10 4.30 -2.25
CA LYS A 4 1.08 5.66 -2.79
C LYS A 4 1.40 6.65 -1.67
N GLY A 5 2.68 7.02 -1.55
CA GLY A 5 3.21 7.87 -0.48
C GLY A 5 3.74 9.22 -0.98
N CYS A 6 4.16 10.08 -0.04
CA CYS A 6 4.78 11.38 -0.30
C CYS A 6 6.32 11.28 -0.32
N ILE A 7 6.85 10.23 -0.94
CA ILE A 7 8.30 10.02 -1.08
C ILE A 7 8.62 10.27 -2.55
N HIS A 8 9.21 11.42 -2.85
CA HIS A 8 9.36 11.88 -4.23
C HIS A 8 10.68 11.43 -4.87
N ASP A 9 11.80 11.30 -4.14
CA ASP A 9 13.11 10.91 -4.70
C ASP A 9 14.05 10.25 -3.67
N GLY A 10 13.57 9.29 -2.87
CA GLY A 10 14.40 8.63 -1.87
C GLY A 10 13.88 7.27 -1.40
N TRP A 11 14.77 6.49 -0.78
CA TRP A 11 14.40 5.24 -0.11
C TRP A 11 14.60 5.40 1.39
N LEU A 12 13.57 5.07 2.17
CA LEU A 12 13.70 4.99 3.62
C LEU A 12 13.86 3.53 4.02
N LEU A 13 14.95 3.22 4.72
CA LEU A 13 15.15 1.92 5.32
C LEU A 13 14.73 1.97 6.79
N ILE A 14 13.61 1.33 7.10
CA ILE A 14 13.14 1.15 8.49
C ILE A 14 13.70 -0.17 9.00
N ARG A 15 14.42 -0.12 10.12
CA ARG A 15 14.90 -1.31 10.85
C ARG A 15 14.31 -1.32 12.24
N ASP A 16 13.65 -2.41 12.57
CA ASP A 16 13.20 -2.68 13.92
C ASP A 16 14.28 -3.47 14.67
N ALA A 17 15.18 -2.75 15.33
CA ALA A 17 16.30 -3.35 16.07
C ALA A 17 15.84 -4.17 17.28
N GLN A 18 14.72 -3.77 17.89
CA GLN A 18 14.18 -4.40 19.10
C GLN A 18 13.17 -5.52 18.80
N LYS A 19 12.88 -5.75 17.52
CA LYS A 19 11.93 -6.77 17.05
C LYS A 19 10.55 -6.61 17.72
N HIS A 20 10.08 -5.39 17.95
CA HIS A 20 8.74 -5.13 18.47
C HIS A 20 7.62 -5.37 17.45
N PHE A 21 7.94 -5.28 16.17
CA PHE A 21 6.97 -5.40 15.08
C PHE A 21 7.01 -6.78 14.42
N ASP A 22 5.85 -7.25 13.98
CA ASP A 22 5.77 -8.24 12.91
C ASP A 22 6.00 -7.55 11.54
N PRO A 23 6.81 -8.10 10.63
CA PRO A 23 7.14 -7.43 9.36
C PRO A 23 5.94 -7.20 8.43
N ILE A 24 4.97 -8.12 8.41
CA ILE A 24 3.77 -8.02 7.56
C ILE A 24 2.87 -6.93 8.13
N PHE A 25 2.64 -6.97 9.45
CA PHE A 25 1.92 -5.92 10.16
C PHE A 25 2.54 -4.54 9.93
N LEU A 26 3.87 -4.41 10.09
CA LEU A 26 4.59 -3.16 9.88
C LEU A 26 4.36 -2.62 8.46
N CYS A 27 4.40 -3.49 7.45
CA CYS A 27 4.16 -3.08 6.06
C CYS A 27 2.76 -2.51 5.86
N HIS A 28 1.72 -3.19 6.38
CA HIS A 28 0.34 -2.68 6.31
C HIS A 28 0.15 -1.40 7.12
N MET A 29 0.73 -1.33 8.33
CA MET A 29 0.64 -0.16 9.20
C MET A 29 1.21 1.09 8.53
N LEU A 30 2.40 0.99 7.93
CA LEU A 30 3.03 2.12 7.22
C LEU A 30 2.20 2.63 6.04
N GLY A 31 1.41 1.76 5.42
CA GLY A 31 0.48 2.10 4.33
C GLY A 31 -0.91 2.54 4.79
N ALA A 32 -1.22 2.46 6.08
CA ALA A 32 -2.56 2.74 6.58
C ALA A 32 -2.94 4.23 6.43
N PRO A 33 -4.22 4.56 6.16
CA PRO A 33 -4.65 5.95 5.97
C PRO A 33 -4.30 6.87 7.15
N GLN A 34 -4.37 6.38 8.39
CA GLN A 34 -3.96 7.15 9.56
C GLN A 34 -2.48 7.53 9.51
N MET A 35 -1.60 6.58 9.16
CA MET A 35 -0.16 6.85 9.03
C MET A 35 0.13 7.82 7.89
N LEU A 36 -0.48 7.60 6.73
CA LEU A 36 -0.34 8.51 5.59
C LEU A 36 -0.85 9.93 5.91
N ASN A 37 -1.91 10.06 6.70
CA ASN A 37 -2.41 11.36 7.14
C ASN A 37 -1.45 12.05 8.11
N GLN A 38 -0.86 11.32 9.07
CA GLN A 38 0.18 11.88 9.94
C GLN A 38 1.37 12.38 9.09
N TYR A 39 1.82 11.58 8.13
CA TYR A 39 2.89 11.97 7.21
C TYR A 39 2.57 13.25 6.42
N ARG A 40 1.34 13.40 5.94
CA ARG A 40 0.90 14.62 5.26
C ARG A 40 0.85 15.82 6.20
N MET A 41 0.34 15.64 7.42
CA MET A 41 0.32 16.72 8.41
C MET A 41 1.73 17.19 8.77
N PHE A 42 2.68 16.26 8.88
CA PHE A 42 4.08 16.58 9.16
C PHE A 42 4.80 17.23 7.98
N ALA A 43 4.40 16.92 6.75
CA ALA A 43 4.94 17.53 5.53
C ALA A 43 4.31 18.90 5.21
N ALA A 44 3.16 19.23 5.81
CA ALA A 44 2.46 20.49 5.59
C ALA A 44 3.30 21.68 6.09
N GLY A 45 3.58 22.64 5.21
CA GLY A 45 4.39 23.83 5.50
C GLY A 45 5.70 23.95 4.71
N SER A 46 6.06 22.93 3.93
CA SER A 46 7.19 22.97 2.99
C SER A 46 6.71 23.12 1.54
N THR A 47 7.47 23.83 0.71
CA THR A 47 7.22 23.97 -0.74
C THR A 47 7.26 22.61 -1.48
N VAL A 48 7.89 21.60 -0.86
CA VAL A 48 7.95 20.21 -1.32
C VAL A 48 7.48 19.29 -0.19
N ASN A 49 6.47 18.46 -0.45
CA ASN A 49 5.98 17.43 0.49
C ASN A 49 7.01 16.29 0.61
N ASN A 50 8.15 16.51 1.26
CA ASN A 50 9.20 15.51 1.39
C ASN A 50 9.18 14.85 2.78
N LEU A 51 8.87 13.55 2.83
CA LEU A 51 9.00 12.76 4.05
C LEU A 51 10.48 12.46 4.33
N ASN A 52 11.00 13.00 5.43
CA ASN A 52 12.35 12.68 5.91
C ASN A 52 12.31 11.75 7.13
N LYS A 53 13.48 11.21 7.52
CA LYS A 53 13.64 10.26 8.65
C LYS A 53 13.04 10.76 9.98
N GLU A 54 13.08 12.07 10.22
CA GLU A 54 12.64 12.69 11.47
C GLU A 54 11.12 12.78 11.53
N LEU A 55 10.45 13.03 10.40
CA LEU A 55 8.99 13.06 10.33
C LEU A 55 8.40 11.65 10.52
N VAL A 56 9.06 10.62 9.96
CA VAL A 56 8.63 9.23 10.13
C VAL A 56 8.81 8.78 11.58
N GLY A 57 9.91 9.17 12.23
CA GLY A 57 10.17 8.84 13.64
C GLY A 57 9.23 9.53 14.64
N LYS A 58 8.53 10.60 14.24
CA LYS A 58 7.55 11.30 15.08
C LYS A 58 6.14 10.69 15.01
N ALA A 59 5.90 9.77 14.08
CA ALA A 59 4.60 9.18 13.90
C ALA A 59 4.20 8.35 15.12
N ILE A 60 2.97 8.56 15.59
CA ILE A 60 2.40 7.84 16.72
C ILE A 60 1.67 6.63 16.16
N VAL A 61 2.05 5.45 16.64
CA VAL A 61 1.50 4.16 16.21
C VAL A 61 0.87 3.44 17.40
N SER A 62 -0.22 2.70 17.12
CA SER A 62 -0.72 1.71 18.08
C SER A 62 0.12 0.44 17.96
N LEU A 63 0.64 -0.04 19.08
CA LEU A 63 1.49 -1.23 19.14
C LEU A 63 0.78 -2.35 19.93
N PRO A 64 -0.05 -3.17 19.26
CA PRO A 64 -0.67 -4.33 19.89
C PRO A 64 0.37 -5.43 20.17
N SER A 65 -0.04 -6.50 20.85
CA SER A 65 0.85 -7.63 21.13
C SER A 65 1.36 -8.29 19.85
N LYS A 66 2.51 -8.95 19.91
CA LYS A 66 3.12 -9.67 18.77
C LYS A 66 2.17 -10.66 18.11
N ASP A 67 1.39 -11.38 18.91
CA ASP A 67 0.45 -12.38 18.41
C ASP A 67 -0.71 -11.71 17.66
N GLU A 68 -1.26 -10.62 18.20
CA GLU A 68 -2.29 -9.83 17.50
C GLU A 68 -1.76 -9.23 16.20
N GLN A 69 -0.54 -8.69 16.20
CA GLN A 69 0.08 -8.15 14.99
C GLN A 69 0.16 -9.22 13.88
N ARG A 70 0.56 -10.45 14.25
CA ARG A 70 0.66 -11.57 13.30
C ARG A 70 -0.70 -11.94 12.72
N GLU A 71 -1.73 -12.07 13.56
CA GLU A 71 -3.08 -12.40 13.10
C GLU A 71 -3.66 -11.30 12.20
N ILE A 72 -3.48 -10.03 12.57
CA ILE A 72 -3.88 -8.88 11.74
C ILE A 72 -3.16 -8.94 10.38
N GLY A 73 -1.84 -9.16 10.39
CA GLY A 73 -1.03 -9.25 9.17
C GLY A 73 -1.52 -10.36 8.23
N ILE A 74 -1.80 -11.55 8.76
CA ILE A 74 -2.31 -12.69 7.98
C ILE A 74 -3.66 -12.38 7.34
N VAL A 75 -4.58 -11.77 8.09
CA VAL A 75 -5.91 -11.42 7.59
C VAL A 75 -5.82 -10.40 6.45
N LEU A 76 -5.01 -9.35 6.64
CA LEU A 76 -4.84 -8.30 5.62
C LEU A 76 -4.17 -8.83 4.34
N ASP A 77 -3.14 -9.67 4.46
CA ASP A 77 -2.46 -10.25 3.30
C ASP A 77 -3.38 -11.20 2.50
N ARG A 78 -4.23 -11.96 3.20
CA ARG A 78 -5.28 -12.78 2.56
C ARG A 78 -6.29 -11.90 1.82
N LEU A 79 -6.72 -10.79 2.42
CA LEU A 79 -7.65 -9.85 1.78
C LEU A 79 -7.04 -9.23 0.53
N ASP A 80 -5.78 -8.79 0.59
CA ASP A 80 -5.06 -8.24 -0.58
C ASP A 80 -4.91 -9.27 -1.69
N SER A 81 -4.62 -10.52 -1.33
CA SER A 81 -4.57 -11.63 -2.29
C SER A 81 -5.91 -11.88 -2.96
N LEU A 82 -7.00 -11.86 -2.20
CA LEU A 82 -8.37 -12.00 -2.72
C LEU A 82 -8.74 -10.83 -3.63
N ILE A 83 -8.46 -9.59 -3.23
CA ILE A 83 -8.72 -8.39 -4.03
C ILE A 83 -7.94 -8.48 -5.35
N THR A 84 -6.65 -8.82 -5.28
CA THR A 84 -5.78 -8.97 -6.45
C THR A 84 -6.32 -10.03 -7.40
N LEU A 85 -6.77 -11.17 -6.88
CA LEU A 85 -7.37 -12.24 -7.69
C LEU A 85 -8.63 -11.76 -8.41
N HIS A 86 -9.52 -11.05 -7.71
CA HIS A 86 -10.75 -10.52 -8.30
C HIS A 86 -10.45 -9.48 -9.37
N GLN A 87 -9.54 -8.55 -9.11
CA GLN A 87 -9.13 -7.53 -10.08
C GLN A 87 -8.55 -8.14 -11.37
N ARG A 88 -7.73 -9.20 -11.25
CA ARG A 88 -7.21 -9.93 -12.42
C ARG A 88 -8.32 -10.57 -13.25
N LYS A 89 -9.33 -11.17 -12.59
CA LYS A 89 -10.50 -11.73 -13.28
C LYS A 89 -11.26 -10.65 -14.05
N TYR A 90 -11.56 -9.52 -13.42
CA TYR A 90 -12.24 -8.40 -14.09
C TYR A 90 -11.42 -7.84 -15.26
N CYS A 91 -10.11 -7.62 -15.07
CA CYS A 91 -9.24 -7.12 -16.13
C CYS A 91 -9.17 -8.08 -17.32
N GLY A 92 -9.10 -9.39 -17.07
CA GLY A 92 -9.13 -10.41 -18.13
C GLY A 92 -10.42 -10.40 -18.94
N VAL A 93 -11.58 -10.27 -18.28
CA VAL A 93 -12.87 -10.17 -18.96
C VAL A 93 -12.96 -8.91 -19.82
N VAL A 94 -12.55 -7.75 -19.28
CA VAL A 94 -12.57 -6.48 -20.03
C VAL A 94 -11.65 -6.55 -21.26
N SER A 95 -10.44 -7.11 -21.10
CA SER A 95 -9.50 -7.29 -22.21
C SER A 95 -10.06 -8.20 -23.30
N TRP A 96 -10.71 -9.32 -22.90
CA TRP A 96 -11.37 -10.22 -23.86
C TRP A 96 -12.51 -9.53 -24.61
N MET A 97 -13.38 -8.80 -23.90
CA MET A 97 -14.50 -8.07 -24.53
C MET A 97 -14.02 -7.03 -25.55
N LEU A 98 -12.96 -6.28 -25.22
CA LEU A 98 -12.34 -5.33 -26.15
C LEU A 98 -11.77 -6.02 -27.38
N GLY A 99 -11.11 -7.17 -27.21
CA GLY A 99 -10.61 -7.98 -28.33
C GLY A 99 -11.72 -8.45 -29.27
N VAL A 100 -12.81 -8.97 -28.73
CA VAL A 100 -13.99 -9.40 -29.52
C VAL A 100 -14.61 -8.22 -30.27
N ALA A 101 -14.77 -7.07 -29.61
CA ALA A 101 -15.31 -5.87 -30.23
C ALA A 101 -14.43 -5.38 -31.40
N LEU A 102 -13.11 -5.37 -31.23
CA LEU A 102 -12.16 -4.98 -32.28
C LEU A 102 -12.21 -5.92 -33.50
N VAL A 103 -12.23 -7.24 -33.28
CA VAL A 103 -12.36 -8.23 -34.37
C VAL A 103 -13.65 -8.02 -35.15
N ARG A 104 -14.77 -7.76 -34.46
CA ARG A 104 -16.07 -7.54 -35.10
C ARG A 104 -16.09 -6.26 -35.94
N LEU A 105 -15.52 -5.17 -35.43
CA LEU A 105 -15.37 -3.90 -36.17
C LEU A 105 -14.46 -4.02 -37.40
N SER A 106 -13.47 -4.90 -37.37
CA SER A 106 -12.60 -5.18 -38.52
C SER A 106 -13.26 -6.04 -39.60
N SER A 107 -14.26 -6.85 -39.25
CA SER A 107 -14.99 -7.71 -40.19
C SER A 107 -16.14 -7.01 -40.92
N GLU A 108 -16.57 -5.83 -40.46
CA GLU A 108 -17.64 -5.03 -41.06
C GLU A 108 -17.11 -3.97 -42.06
N LYS A 109 -15.81 -4.00 -42.39
CA LYS A 109 -15.17 -3.22 -43.46
C LYS A 109 -14.75 -4.14 -44.61
#